data_AF-A0A1Y4SF70-F1
#
_entry.id   AF-A0A1Y4SF70-F1
#
_cell.length_a   1.000
_cell.length_b   1.000
_cell.length_c   1.000
_cell.angle_alpha   90.00
_cell.angle_beta   90.00
_cell.angle_gamma   90.00
#
_symmetry.space_group_name_H-M   'P 1'
#
loop_
_entity.id
_entity.type
_entity.pdbx_description
1 polymer ?
#
loop_
_entity_poly.entity_id
_entity_poly.type
_entity_poly.pdbx_seq_one_letter_code
_entity_poly.pdbx_strand_id
1 'polypeptide(L)'
;MKVYIKNLEFKIYHKFILPVRKEPMDYISGVFALIGGYFTLSEIELAVLKTQVLLEVFRGHKLIVPLLAIILVLLLRGKKLEHLEYLGEKDTIISLKIADILDIKDSAVVIPTNTTFDTIMDRSFISEKSVQGKFQKKFYGTDFSALDAEIKQSLDECFPDCFEVLSDRKRTNTKRYKIGTVAKVTHHGQHYYFLAVADISKSGKTENVTMENMTKALVGLWEYLSKEGHTEPITVPVIGTGRAGLSDGTFEDVVHETIFSFVTKSQDEFVSRKMTVCMYPPSLSEANVTWERLCDYLDWQCHFFSENRKRLQASRIMGNAVD
;
A
#
# COMPACT_ATOMS: atom_id res chain seq x y z
N MET A 1 19.40 3.60 10.49
CA MET A 1 19.07 3.00 11.81
C MET A 1 17.79 3.60 12.42
N LYS A 2 17.70 4.91 12.72
CA LYS A 2 16.50 5.54 13.34
C LYS A 2 15.18 5.32 12.57
N VAL A 3 15.17 5.41 11.24
CA VAL A 3 13.95 5.20 10.41
C VAL A 3 13.48 3.74 10.43
N TYR A 4 14.42 2.80 10.47
CA TYR A 4 14.11 1.37 10.55
C TYR A 4 13.49 1.00 11.90
N ILE A 5 14.02 1.55 12.99
CA ILE A 5 13.48 1.39 14.35
C ILE A 5 12.06 1.96 14.42
N LYS A 6 11.84 3.19 13.92
CA LYS A 6 10.49 3.78 13.87
C LYS A 6 9.49 2.94 13.05
N ASN A 7 9.92 2.36 11.94
CA ASN A 7 9.08 1.48 11.12
C ASN A 7 8.70 0.21 11.90
N LEU A 8 9.66 -0.41 12.58
CA LEU A 8 9.42 -1.60 13.39
C LEU A 8 8.52 -1.29 14.60
N GLU A 9 8.79 -0.19 15.32
CA GLU A 9 7.97 0.28 16.44
C GLU A 9 6.53 0.54 16.02
N PHE A 10 6.32 1.22 14.88
CA PHE A 10 4.98 1.49 14.37
C PHE A 10 4.25 0.20 13.99
N LYS A 11 4.93 -0.74 13.32
CA LYS A 11 4.36 -2.06 12.98
C LYS A 11 4.00 -2.84 14.24
N ILE A 12 4.86 -2.86 15.25
CA ILE A 12 4.58 -3.51 16.54
C ILE A 12 3.41 -2.82 17.24
N TYR A 13 3.38 -1.50 17.26
CA TYR A 13 2.32 -0.73 17.88
C TYR A 13 0.96 -1.02 17.24
N HIS A 14 0.84 -0.92 15.91
CA HIS A 14 -0.42 -1.17 15.22
C HIS A 14 -0.82 -2.65 15.22
N LYS A 15 0.14 -3.58 15.19
CA LYS A 15 -0.14 -5.01 15.20
C LYS A 15 -0.56 -5.52 16.58
N PHE A 16 0.09 -5.04 17.66
CA PHE A 16 -0.05 -5.63 18.99
C PHE A 16 -0.61 -4.67 20.04
N ILE A 17 -0.20 -3.39 20.04
CA ILE A 17 -0.53 -2.46 21.13
C ILE A 17 -1.90 -1.81 20.91
N LEU A 18 -2.16 -1.31 19.70
CA LEU A 18 -3.41 -0.64 19.36
C LEU A 18 -4.64 -1.56 19.53
N PRO A 19 -4.62 -2.84 19.09
CA PRO A 19 -5.73 -3.75 19.30
C PRO A 19 -6.02 -4.04 20.78
N VAL A 20 -4.97 -4.23 21.60
CA VAL A 20 -5.10 -4.44 23.06
C VAL A 20 -5.78 -3.26 23.73
N ARG A 21 -5.47 -2.03 23.29
CA ARG A 21 -6.08 -0.83 23.85
C ARG A 21 -7.57 -0.68 23.47
N LYS A 22 -7.96 -1.16 22.29
CA LYS A 22 -9.33 -1.03 21.78
C LYS A 22 -10.28 -2.10 22.32
N GLU A 23 -9.83 -3.34 22.36
CA GLU A 23 -10.63 -4.49 22.77
C GLU A 23 -9.96 -5.19 23.99
N PRO A 24 -9.73 -4.48 25.11
CA PRO A 24 -8.93 -5.02 26.22
C PRO A 24 -9.54 -6.29 26.79
N MET A 25 -10.87 -6.38 26.81
CA MET A 25 -11.60 -7.55 27.33
C MET A 25 -11.31 -8.82 26.53
N ASP A 26 -11.11 -8.72 25.21
CA ASP A 26 -10.85 -9.88 24.37
C ASP A 26 -9.46 -10.46 24.61
N TYR A 27 -8.48 -9.59 24.87
CA TYR A 27 -7.11 -10.00 25.21
C TYR A 27 -7.04 -10.56 26.63
N ILE A 28 -7.69 -9.90 27.59
CA ILE A 28 -7.78 -10.38 28.98
C ILE A 28 -8.47 -11.75 29.00
N SER A 29 -9.60 -11.89 28.31
CA SER A 29 -10.32 -13.15 28.16
C SER A 29 -9.45 -14.23 27.52
N GLY A 30 -8.71 -13.90 26.46
CA GLY A 30 -7.76 -14.81 25.83
C GLY A 30 -6.66 -15.30 26.78
N VAL A 31 -6.12 -14.43 27.64
CA VAL A 31 -5.10 -14.80 28.63
C VAL A 31 -5.69 -15.72 29.68
N PHE A 32 -6.87 -15.39 30.22
CA PHE A 32 -7.58 -16.25 31.17
C PHE A 32 -7.95 -17.61 30.57
N ALA A 33 -8.34 -17.65 29.29
CA ALA A 33 -8.65 -18.90 28.60
C ALA A 33 -7.42 -19.81 28.46
N LEU A 34 -6.24 -19.25 28.13
CA LEU A 34 -5.00 -20.03 28.05
C LEU A 34 -4.55 -20.55 29.42
N ILE A 35 -4.59 -19.69 30.44
CA ILE A 35 -4.22 -20.08 31.80
C ILE A 35 -5.21 -21.14 32.32
N GLY A 36 -6.51 -20.91 32.14
CA GLY A 36 -7.56 -21.87 32.49
C GLY A 36 -7.36 -23.22 31.79
N GLY A 37 -7.13 -23.21 30.47
CA GLY A 37 -6.85 -24.42 29.70
C GLY A 37 -5.60 -25.16 30.19
N TYR A 38 -4.53 -24.45 30.57
CA TYR A 38 -3.35 -25.05 31.18
C TYR A 38 -3.65 -25.72 32.53
N PHE A 39 -4.46 -25.08 33.38
CA PHE A 39 -4.89 -25.68 34.65
C PHE A 39 -5.77 -26.91 34.42
N THR A 40 -6.70 -26.87 33.47
CA THR A 40 -7.49 -28.05 33.09
C THR A 40 -6.61 -29.20 32.63
N LEU A 41 -5.57 -28.94 31.82
CA LEU A 41 -4.60 -29.97 31.42
C LEU A 41 -3.82 -30.53 32.62
N SER A 42 -3.46 -29.68 33.58
CA SER A 42 -2.78 -30.10 34.81
C SER A 42 -3.66 -31.00 35.68
N GLU A 43 -4.97 -30.71 35.75
CA GLU A 43 -5.94 -31.57 36.45
C GLU A 43 -6.12 -32.92 35.75
N ILE A 44 -6.19 -32.93 34.42
CA ILE A 44 -6.27 -34.16 33.63
C ILE A 44 -5.02 -35.03 33.84
N GLU A 45 -3.82 -34.43 33.81
CA GLU A 45 -2.56 -35.13 34.10
C GLU A 45 -2.62 -35.81 35.48
N LEU A 46 -3.03 -35.05 36.49
CA LEU A 46 -3.14 -35.57 37.86
C LEU A 46 -4.17 -36.70 37.97
N ALA A 47 -5.32 -36.57 37.31
CA ALA A 47 -6.40 -37.55 37.39
C ALA A 47 -6.07 -38.85 36.63
N VAL A 48 -5.46 -38.75 35.44
CA VAL A 48 -5.22 -39.89 34.54
C VAL A 48 -3.85 -40.51 34.78
N LEU A 49 -2.80 -39.70 34.83
CA LEU A 49 -1.41 -40.16 34.89
C LEU A 49 -0.88 -40.20 36.32
N LYS A 50 -1.58 -39.58 37.29
CA LYS A 50 -1.17 -39.46 38.70
C LYS A 50 0.20 -38.80 38.89
N THR A 51 0.65 -38.03 37.90
CA THR A 51 1.86 -37.21 37.93
C THR A 51 1.49 -35.74 38.15
N GLN A 52 2.46 -34.92 38.57
CA GLN A 52 2.27 -33.48 38.87
C GLN A 52 3.22 -32.58 38.07
N VAL A 53 3.71 -33.05 36.93
CA VAL A 53 4.81 -32.37 36.21
C VAL A 53 4.39 -30.97 35.76
N LEU A 54 3.18 -30.80 35.19
CA LEU A 54 2.71 -29.49 34.72
C LEU A 54 2.52 -28.49 35.87
N LEU A 55 2.03 -28.97 37.01
CA LEU A 55 1.86 -28.15 38.22
C LEU A 55 3.21 -27.75 38.82
N GLU A 56 4.20 -28.65 38.83
CA GLU A 56 5.56 -28.35 39.28
C GLU A 56 6.25 -27.33 38.37
N VAL A 57 6.10 -27.46 37.04
CA VAL A 57 6.61 -26.48 36.07
C VAL A 57 6.02 -25.09 36.33
N PHE A 58 4.70 -25.00 36.55
CA PHE A 58 4.04 -23.73 36.86
C PHE A 58 4.54 -23.13 38.18
N ARG A 59 4.71 -23.96 39.24
CA ARG A 59 5.25 -23.50 40.52
C ARG A 59 6.71 -23.07 40.44
N GLY A 60 7.52 -23.75 39.63
CA GLY A 60 8.92 -23.40 39.40
C GLY A 60 9.08 -22.10 38.60
N HIS A 61 8.11 -21.77 37.74
CA HIS A 61 8.21 -20.66 36.79
C HIS A 61 6.99 -19.72 36.82
N LYS A 62 6.61 -19.27 38.03
CA LYS A 62 5.40 -18.47 38.28
C LYS A 62 5.28 -17.18 37.45
N LEU A 63 6.39 -16.61 37.02
CA LEU A 63 6.42 -15.39 36.19
C LEU A 63 6.48 -15.70 34.70
N ILE A 64 7.17 -16.78 34.30
CA ILE A 64 7.44 -17.07 32.89
C ILE A 64 6.20 -17.62 32.20
N VAL A 65 5.44 -18.50 32.86
CA VAL A 65 4.22 -19.10 32.27
C VAL A 65 3.15 -18.05 31.93
N PRO A 66 2.74 -17.15 32.85
CA PRO A 66 1.76 -16.11 32.48
C PRO A 66 2.32 -15.11 31.46
N LEU A 67 3.62 -14.80 31.49
CA LEU A 67 4.25 -13.95 30.48
C LEU A 67 4.21 -14.59 29.08
N LEU A 68 4.50 -15.89 28.99
CA LEU A 68 4.35 -16.66 27.74
C LEU A 68 2.90 -16.69 27.27
N ALA A 69 1.93 -16.85 28.16
CA ALA A 69 0.51 -16.80 27.81
C ALA A 69 0.13 -15.42 27.24
N ILE A 70 0.59 -14.32 27.87
CA ILE A 70 0.38 -12.95 27.35
C ILE A 70 1.00 -12.80 25.97
N ILE A 71 2.27 -13.21 25.78
CA ILE A 71 2.95 -13.14 24.48
C ILE A 71 2.19 -13.97 23.44
N LEU A 72 1.74 -15.17 23.80
CA LEU A 72 1.00 -16.04 22.88
C LEU A 72 -0.33 -15.42 22.45
N VAL A 73 -1.09 -14.81 23.37
CA VAL A 73 -2.33 -14.10 23.03
C VAL A 73 -2.05 -12.91 22.12
N LEU A 74 -1.00 -12.12 22.41
CA LEU A 74 -0.61 -11.01 21.53
C LEU A 74 -0.27 -11.49 20.13
N LEU A 75 0.47 -12.59 20.02
CA LEU A 75 0.84 -13.19 18.72
C LEU A 75 -0.38 -13.72 17.96
N LEU A 76 -1.30 -14.42 18.65
CA LEU A 76 -2.48 -15.03 18.05
C LEU A 76 -3.54 -14.00 17.66
N ARG A 77 -3.69 -12.91 18.44
CA ARG A 77 -4.72 -11.88 18.22
C ARG A 77 -4.22 -10.62 17.51
N GLY A 78 -2.92 -10.53 17.20
CA GLY A 78 -2.35 -9.38 16.53
C GLY A 78 -3.07 -9.10 15.21
N LYS A 79 -3.60 -7.87 15.03
CA LYS A 79 -4.36 -7.51 13.83
C LYS A 79 -3.45 -7.53 12.60
N LYS A 80 -3.99 -7.99 11.47
CA LYS A 80 -3.29 -7.92 10.19
C LYS A 80 -3.08 -6.46 9.82
N LEU A 81 -1.88 -6.13 9.37
CA LEU A 81 -1.53 -4.82 8.80
C LEU A 81 -2.02 -4.68 7.35
N GLU A 82 -3.08 -5.42 7.02
CA GLU A 82 -3.69 -5.51 5.71
C GLU A 82 -5.20 -5.67 5.94
N HIS A 83 -5.97 -4.76 5.35
CA HIS A 83 -7.42 -4.81 5.26
C HIS A 83 -7.80 -5.05 3.80
N LEU A 84 -8.81 -5.87 3.56
CA LEU A 84 -9.12 -6.38 2.23
C LEU A 84 -10.63 -6.46 2.05
N GLU A 85 -11.11 -5.97 0.91
CA GLU A 85 -12.50 -6.01 0.52
C GLU A 85 -12.66 -6.38 -0.97
N TYR A 86 -13.79 -7.00 -1.28
CA TYR A 86 -14.15 -7.39 -2.65
C TYR A 86 -14.94 -6.29 -3.34
N LEU A 87 -14.60 -6.02 -4.60
CA LEU A 87 -15.27 -5.03 -5.41
C LEU A 87 -16.47 -5.64 -6.15
N GLY A 88 -17.61 -5.71 -5.45
CA GLY A 88 -18.86 -6.28 -5.97
C GLY A 88 -18.76 -7.80 -6.20
N GLU A 89 -19.39 -8.29 -7.26
CA GLU A 89 -19.45 -9.74 -7.58
C GLU A 89 -18.28 -10.25 -8.43
N LYS A 90 -17.38 -9.37 -8.88
CA LYS A 90 -16.15 -9.78 -9.61
C LYS A 90 -15.09 -10.21 -8.58
N ASP A 91 -14.18 -11.08 -8.99
CA ASP A 91 -12.96 -11.45 -8.23
C ASP A 91 -11.92 -10.32 -8.15
N THR A 92 -12.35 -9.06 -8.21
CA THR A 92 -11.48 -7.89 -8.07
C THR A 92 -11.43 -7.49 -6.60
N ILE A 93 -10.22 -7.33 -6.09
CA ILE A 93 -9.95 -7.07 -4.68
C ILE A 93 -9.33 -5.69 -4.53
N ILE A 94 -9.77 -4.95 -3.52
CA ILE A 94 -9.09 -3.73 -3.06
C ILE A 94 -8.57 -3.98 -1.65
N SER A 95 -7.34 -3.56 -1.39
CA SER A 95 -6.70 -3.74 -0.11
C SER A 95 -5.97 -2.50 0.35
N LEU A 96 -6.05 -2.21 1.64
CA LEU A 96 -5.17 -1.27 2.32
C LEU A 96 -4.08 -2.07 3.02
N LYS A 97 -2.82 -1.60 2.97
CA LYS A 97 -1.69 -2.30 3.61
C LYS A 97 -0.68 -1.35 4.22
N ILE A 98 -0.28 -1.59 5.47
CA ILE A 98 0.81 -0.85 6.13
C ILE A 98 2.13 -1.61 5.90
N ALA A 99 2.97 -1.08 5.01
CA ALA A 99 4.24 -1.70 4.64
C ALA A 99 5.25 -0.69 4.06
N ASP A 100 6.50 -1.14 3.88
CA ASP A 100 7.39 -0.47 2.93
C ASP A 100 7.10 -1.04 1.54
N ILE A 101 6.79 -0.17 0.59
CA ILE A 101 6.32 -0.58 -0.74
C ILE A 101 7.36 -1.42 -1.49
N LEU A 102 8.66 -1.19 -1.23
CA LEU A 102 9.74 -1.92 -1.89
C LEU A 102 9.97 -3.32 -1.32
N ASP A 103 9.31 -3.69 -0.23
CA ASP A 103 9.36 -5.03 0.36
C ASP A 103 8.18 -5.91 -0.08
N ILE A 104 7.28 -5.36 -0.89
CA ILE A 104 6.15 -6.09 -1.46
C ILE A 104 6.66 -6.99 -2.59
N LYS A 105 6.16 -8.22 -2.60
CA LYS A 105 6.47 -9.26 -3.58
C LYS A 105 5.18 -9.71 -4.26
N ASP A 106 5.31 -10.36 -5.42
CA ASP A 106 4.21 -10.96 -6.18
C ASP A 106 3.13 -9.93 -6.57
N SER A 107 3.54 -8.68 -6.76
CA SER A 107 2.69 -7.55 -7.12
C SER A 107 3.53 -6.52 -7.83
N ALA A 108 3.05 -6.02 -8.96
CA ALA A 108 3.64 -4.85 -9.56
C ALA A 108 3.59 -3.67 -8.59
N VAL A 109 4.58 -2.79 -8.68
CA VAL A 109 4.75 -1.66 -7.76
C VAL A 109 4.79 -0.35 -8.55
N VAL A 110 3.97 0.61 -8.13
CA VAL A 110 4.02 1.97 -8.67
C VAL A 110 5.12 2.77 -7.98
N ILE A 111 5.96 3.41 -8.79
CA ILE A 111 7.05 4.29 -8.35
C ILE A 111 6.73 5.72 -8.80
N PRO A 112 6.27 6.62 -7.89
CA PRO A 112 6.03 8.01 -8.25
C PRO A 112 7.33 8.71 -8.67
N THR A 113 7.28 9.41 -9.81
CA THR A 113 8.40 10.16 -10.39
C THR A 113 7.96 11.51 -10.97
N ASN A 114 8.91 12.31 -11.44
CA ASN A 114 8.64 13.59 -12.10
C ASN A 114 8.33 13.41 -13.59
N THR A 115 7.76 14.44 -14.22
CA THR A 115 7.39 14.43 -15.64
C THR A 115 8.57 14.32 -16.62
N THR A 116 9.80 14.52 -16.15
CA THR A 116 11.03 14.36 -16.95
C THR A 116 11.71 12.99 -16.74
N PHE A 117 11.15 12.15 -15.86
CA PHE A 117 11.68 10.83 -15.50
C PHE A 117 13.17 10.85 -15.12
N ASP A 118 13.62 11.93 -14.46
CA ASP A 118 15.03 12.02 -14.05
C ASP A 118 15.38 10.91 -13.05
N THR A 119 16.54 10.29 -13.23
CA THR A 119 17.10 9.28 -12.31
C THR A 119 18.19 9.86 -11.38
N ILE A 120 18.67 11.06 -11.72
CA ILE A 120 19.78 11.74 -11.04
C ILE A 120 19.41 12.10 -9.59
N MET A 121 20.22 11.66 -8.64
CA MET A 121 20.06 12.00 -7.22
C MET A 121 20.78 13.29 -6.81
N ASP A 122 21.63 13.85 -7.66
CA ASP A 122 22.31 15.13 -7.42
C ASP A 122 21.30 16.29 -7.41
N ARG A 123 21.62 17.36 -6.66
CA ARG A 123 20.85 18.62 -6.59
C ARG A 123 19.36 18.47 -6.29
N SER A 124 18.98 17.39 -5.60
CA SER A 124 17.62 17.11 -5.17
C SER A 124 16.61 16.77 -6.28
N PHE A 125 17.06 16.44 -7.50
CA PHE A 125 16.14 15.96 -8.55
C PHE A 125 15.37 14.72 -8.08
N ILE A 126 16.10 13.70 -7.61
CA ILE A 126 15.55 12.56 -6.89
C ILE A 126 16.17 12.47 -5.49
N SER A 127 15.35 12.69 -4.47
CA SER A 127 15.79 12.51 -3.08
C SER A 127 16.02 11.02 -2.77
N GLU A 128 17.14 10.68 -2.16
CA GLU A 128 17.44 9.31 -1.67
C GLU A 128 16.39 8.73 -0.70
N LYS A 129 15.64 9.59 -0.01
CA LYS A 129 14.58 9.20 0.92
C LYS A 129 13.21 8.99 0.26
N SER A 130 13.05 9.35 -1.03
CA SER A 130 11.79 9.14 -1.76
C SER A 130 11.64 7.65 -2.13
N VAL A 131 10.43 7.26 -2.57
CA VAL A 131 10.18 5.89 -3.06
C VAL A 131 11.12 5.54 -4.21
N GLN A 132 11.21 6.41 -5.23
CA GLN A 132 12.16 6.23 -6.34
C GLN A 132 13.61 6.21 -5.86
N GLY A 133 14.02 7.11 -4.97
CA GLY A 133 15.40 7.16 -4.49
C GLY A 133 15.81 5.88 -3.76
N LYS A 134 14.92 5.34 -2.91
CA LYS A 134 15.12 4.06 -2.24
C LYS A 134 15.14 2.90 -3.24
N PHE A 135 14.28 2.91 -4.26
CA PHE A 135 14.25 1.91 -5.32
C PHE A 135 15.59 1.85 -6.07
N GLN A 136 16.06 3.00 -6.54
CA GLN A 136 17.33 3.13 -7.26
C GLN A 136 18.51 2.59 -6.44
N LYS A 137 18.60 2.96 -5.16
CA LYS A 137 19.67 2.44 -4.28
C LYS A 137 19.57 0.93 -4.03
N LYS A 138 18.35 0.41 -3.86
CA LYS A 138 18.12 -1.00 -3.51
C LYS A 138 18.46 -1.93 -4.68
N PHE A 139 18.12 -1.53 -5.91
CA PHE A 139 18.18 -2.42 -7.07
C PHE A 139 19.32 -2.11 -8.07
N TYR A 140 19.80 -0.86 -8.11
CA TYR A 140 20.83 -0.41 -9.06
C TYR A 140 22.12 0.10 -8.40
N GLY A 141 22.13 0.26 -7.07
CA GLY A 141 23.31 0.67 -6.32
C GLY A 141 23.73 2.12 -6.60
N THR A 142 24.83 2.31 -7.32
CA THR A 142 25.43 3.63 -7.61
C THR A 142 25.34 4.05 -9.08
N ASP A 143 25.06 3.12 -9.99
CA ASP A 143 24.96 3.40 -11.43
C ASP A 143 23.52 3.19 -11.90
N PHE A 144 22.89 4.27 -12.35
CA PHE A 144 21.49 4.29 -12.80
C PHE A 144 21.36 4.26 -14.32
N SER A 145 22.46 4.06 -15.07
CA SER A 145 22.44 4.08 -16.54
C SER A 145 21.54 2.99 -17.12
N ALA A 146 21.50 1.81 -16.50
CA ALA A 146 20.59 0.74 -16.90
C ALA A 146 19.12 1.13 -16.69
N LEU A 147 18.78 1.69 -15.54
CA LEU A 147 17.44 2.18 -15.25
C LEU A 147 17.01 3.27 -16.23
N ASP A 148 17.89 4.23 -16.51
CA ASP A 148 17.64 5.31 -17.45
C ASP A 148 17.34 4.77 -18.86
N ALA A 149 18.11 3.78 -19.32
CA ALA A 149 17.88 3.12 -20.59
C ALA A 149 16.54 2.37 -20.63
N GLU A 150 16.17 1.63 -19.58
CA GLU A 150 14.89 0.91 -19.49
C GLU A 150 13.70 1.87 -19.49
N ILE A 151 13.76 2.94 -18.70
CA ILE A 151 12.71 3.97 -18.67
C ILE A 151 12.57 4.62 -20.04
N LYS A 152 13.69 5.02 -20.66
CA LYS A 152 13.68 5.66 -21.97
C LYS A 152 13.10 4.74 -23.04
N GLN A 153 13.49 3.47 -23.05
CA GLN A 153 12.94 2.49 -23.98
C GLN A 153 11.42 2.38 -23.82
N SER A 154 10.92 2.21 -22.59
CA SER A 154 9.48 2.13 -22.34
C SER A 154 8.73 3.39 -22.79
N LEU A 155 9.31 4.58 -22.60
CA LEU A 155 8.69 5.84 -23.02
C LEU A 155 8.70 6.02 -24.54
N ASP A 156 9.80 5.67 -25.20
CA ASP A 156 9.90 5.77 -26.66
C ASP A 156 8.96 4.76 -27.36
N GLU A 157 8.68 3.60 -26.74
CA GLU A 157 7.72 2.59 -27.23
C GLU A 157 6.25 3.00 -27.01
N CYS A 158 5.88 3.40 -25.78
CA CYS A 158 4.47 3.65 -25.42
C CYS A 158 4.00 5.08 -25.69
N PHE A 159 4.90 6.06 -25.72
CA PHE A 159 4.59 7.49 -25.82
C PHE A 159 5.46 8.19 -26.89
N PRO A 160 5.51 7.67 -28.13
CA PRO A 160 6.30 8.29 -29.19
C PRO A 160 5.83 9.72 -29.44
N ASP A 161 6.78 10.65 -29.48
CA ASP A 161 6.56 12.09 -29.72
C ASP A 161 5.55 12.79 -28.78
N CYS A 162 5.21 12.16 -27.66
CA CYS A 162 4.25 12.68 -26.68
C CYS A 162 4.94 13.46 -25.54
N PHE A 163 5.80 14.43 -25.88
CA PHE A 163 6.56 15.22 -24.92
C PHE A 163 6.82 16.66 -25.38
N GLU A 164 7.03 17.54 -24.41
CA GLU A 164 7.60 18.88 -24.61
C GLU A 164 9.13 18.82 -24.47
N VAL A 165 9.86 19.52 -25.33
CA VAL A 165 11.33 19.64 -25.20
C VAL A 165 11.68 20.91 -24.43
N LEU A 166 12.31 20.73 -23.27
CA LEU A 166 12.77 21.80 -22.40
C LEU A 166 14.18 22.25 -22.79
N SER A 167 14.31 23.52 -23.17
CA SER A 167 15.58 24.14 -23.56
C SER A 167 16.43 24.65 -22.40
N ASP A 168 15.85 24.71 -21.19
CA ASP A 168 16.47 25.27 -19.99
C ASP A 168 17.23 24.23 -19.14
N ARG A 169 17.25 22.97 -19.58
CA ARG A 169 17.84 21.85 -18.86
C ARG A 169 19.33 21.69 -19.15
N LYS A 170 20.09 21.41 -18.10
CA LYS A 170 21.53 21.12 -18.17
C LYS A 170 21.83 19.86 -17.38
N ARG A 171 22.32 18.81 -18.05
CA ARG A 171 22.70 17.51 -17.47
C ARG A 171 21.53 16.70 -16.89
N THR A 172 20.30 17.08 -17.17
CA THR A 172 19.07 16.36 -16.78
C THR A 172 18.26 16.08 -18.04
N ASN A 173 17.21 15.28 -17.91
CA ASN A 173 16.34 14.97 -19.04
C ASN A 173 15.67 16.24 -19.58
N THR A 174 15.61 16.34 -20.92
CA THR A 174 15.03 17.49 -21.63
C THR A 174 13.59 17.23 -22.06
N LYS A 175 13.18 15.96 -22.19
CA LYS A 175 11.81 15.59 -22.56
C LYS A 175 10.92 15.66 -21.31
N ARG A 176 9.88 16.47 -21.36
CA ARG A 176 8.82 16.52 -20.35
C ARG A 176 7.56 15.84 -20.89
N TYR A 177 7.12 14.82 -20.20
CA TYR A 177 5.90 14.08 -20.49
C TYR A 177 4.72 14.64 -19.70
N LYS A 178 3.49 14.29 -20.10
CA LYS A 178 2.29 14.69 -19.36
C LYS A 178 2.22 13.95 -18.02
N ILE A 179 1.64 14.59 -17.01
CA ILE A 179 1.25 13.92 -15.77
C ILE A 179 0.32 12.74 -16.11
N GLY A 180 0.55 11.59 -15.46
CA GLY A 180 -0.13 10.33 -15.79
C GLY A 180 0.59 9.44 -16.80
N THR A 181 1.70 9.91 -17.40
CA THR A 181 2.56 9.04 -18.22
C THR A 181 3.21 7.97 -17.35
N VAL A 182 3.28 6.75 -17.87
CA VAL A 182 3.84 5.58 -17.17
C VAL A 182 5.00 4.99 -17.96
N ALA A 183 6.12 4.73 -17.29
CA ALA A 183 7.20 3.91 -17.84
C ALA A 183 7.27 2.58 -17.09
N LYS A 184 7.29 1.46 -17.82
CA LYS A 184 7.40 0.12 -17.26
C LYS A 184 8.87 -0.32 -17.20
N VAL A 185 9.29 -0.73 -16.02
CA VAL A 185 10.62 -1.28 -15.72
C VAL A 185 10.44 -2.68 -15.14
N THR A 186 11.25 -3.66 -15.57
CA THR A 186 11.12 -5.05 -15.09
C THR A 186 12.41 -5.51 -14.49
N HIS A 187 12.39 -5.84 -13.20
CA HIS A 187 13.58 -6.25 -12.47
C HIS A 187 13.32 -7.56 -11.73
N HIS A 188 14.14 -8.60 -11.99
CA HIS A 188 13.99 -9.95 -11.44
C HIS A 188 12.57 -10.53 -11.53
N GLY A 189 11.88 -10.30 -12.65
CA GLY A 189 10.52 -10.80 -12.89
C GLY A 189 9.41 -10.00 -12.21
N GLN A 190 9.74 -8.94 -11.46
CA GLN A 190 8.76 -8.01 -10.90
C GLN A 190 8.66 -6.76 -11.76
N HIS A 191 7.43 -6.36 -12.07
CA HIS A 191 7.13 -5.13 -12.79
C HIS A 191 7.06 -3.90 -11.86
N TYR A 192 7.66 -2.79 -12.30
CA TYR A 192 7.67 -1.50 -11.65
C TYR A 192 7.16 -0.44 -12.62
N TYR A 193 6.09 0.26 -12.24
CA TYR A 193 5.46 1.29 -13.07
C TYR A 193 5.85 2.67 -12.55
N PHE A 194 6.77 3.34 -13.24
CA PHE A 194 7.18 4.70 -12.94
C PHE A 194 6.09 5.66 -13.41
N LEU A 195 5.42 6.32 -12.47
CA LEU A 195 4.28 7.19 -12.76
C LEU A 195 4.69 8.66 -12.63
N ALA A 196 4.50 9.44 -13.69
CA ALA A 196 4.71 10.89 -13.66
C ALA A 196 3.60 11.57 -12.84
N VAL A 197 3.94 12.08 -11.66
CA VAL A 197 2.98 12.65 -10.70
C VAL A 197 3.15 14.15 -10.46
N ALA A 198 4.28 14.73 -10.86
CA ALA A 198 4.61 16.12 -10.59
C ALA A 198 5.58 16.69 -11.61
N ASP A 199 5.47 17.99 -11.87
CA ASP A 199 6.51 18.70 -12.60
C ASP A 199 7.71 18.98 -11.71
N ILE A 200 8.84 19.24 -12.35
CA ILE A 200 10.05 19.65 -11.67
C ILE A 200 10.63 20.89 -12.32
N SER A 201 11.07 21.84 -11.50
CA SER A 201 11.75 23.05 -11.95
C SER A 201 13.16 22.74 -12.46
N LYS A 202 13.82 23.72 -13.09
CA LYS A 202 15.25 23.62 -13.48
C LYS A 202 16.20 23.36 -12.32
N SER A 203 15.78 23.64 -11.08
CA SER A 203 16.57 23.45 -9.87
C SER A 203 16.23 22.16 -9.12
N GLY A 204 15.38 21.29 -9.67
CA GLY A 204 14.98 20.04 -9.02
C GLY A 204 13.84 20.18 -8.00
N LYS A 205 13.16 21.33 -7.93
CA LYS A 205 12.02 21.51 -7.00
C LYS A 205 10.74 21.01 -7.65
N THR A 206 9.94 20.22 -6.92
CA THR A 206 8.62 19.80 -7.39
C THR A 206 7.68 20.99 -7.53
N GLU A 207 6.92 20.99 -8.62
CA GLU A 207 5.93 21.99 -8.98
C GLU A 207 4.61 21.29 -9.34
N ASN A 208 3.50 22.01 -9.25
CA ASN A 208 2.17 21.52 -9.61
C ASN A 208 1.74 20.23 -8.88
N VAL A 209 2.14 20.07 -7.60
CA VAL A 209 1.73 18.93 -6.77
C VAL A 209 0.38 19.22 -6.14
N THR A 210 -0.68 18.97 -6.90
CA THR A 210 -2.07 19.22 -6.51
C THR A 210 -2.90 17.93 -6.52
N MET A 211 -4.04 17.93 -5.84
CA MET A 211 -5.01 16.83 -5.89
C MET A 211 -5.48 16.57 -7.32
N GLU A 212 -5.73 17.62 -8.10
CA GLU A 212 -6.12 17.51 -9.51
C GLU A 212 -5.07 16.74 -10.33
N ASN A 213 -3.79 17.09 -10.19
CA ASN A 213 -2.72 16.43 -10.91
C ASN A 213 -2.47 15.00 -10.40
N MET A 214 -2.70 14.75 -9.11
CA MET A 214 -2.66 13.41 -8.55
C MET A 214 -3.79 12.53 -9.13
N THR A 215 -5.02 13.05 -9.23
CA THR A 215 -6.13 12.38 -9.92
C THR A 215 -5.78 12.10 -11.39
N LYS A 216 -5.24 13.08 -12.12
CA LYS A 216 -4.77 12.88 -13.50
C LYS A 216 -3.71 11.77 -13.59
N ALA A 217 -2.79 11.73 -12.62
CA ALA A 217 -1.77 10.69 -12.57
C ALA A 217 -2.38 9.30 -12.37
N LEU A 218 -3.33 9.16 -11.44
CA LEU A 218 -4.04 7.90 -11.21
C LEU A 218 -4.85 7.46 -12.44
N VAL A 219 -5.58 8.39 -13.08
CA VAL A 219 -6.32 8.09 -14.31
C VAL A 219 -5.38 7.58 -15.40
N GLY A 220 -4.25 8.26 -15.64
CA GLY A 220 -3.25 7.82 -16.61
C GLY A 220 -2.64 6.45 -16.27
N LEU A 221 -2.41 6.17 -14.97
CA LEU A 221 -1.98 4.86 -14.51
C LEU A 221 -3.00 3.78 -14.86
N TRP A 222 -4.28 4.00 -14.57
CA TRP A 222 -5.32 3.00 -14.82
C TRP A 222 -5.58 2.79 -16.30
N GLU A 223 -5.48 3.83 -17.13
CA GLU A 223 -5.54 3.72 -18.59
C GLU A 223 -4.35 2.97 -19.18
N TYR A 224 -3.15 3.20 -18.65
CA TYR A 224 -1.97 2.45 -19.07
C TYR A 224 -2.11 0.97 -18.68
N LEU A 225 -2.53 0.68 -17.45
CA LEU A 225 -2.70 -0.69 -16.97
C LEU A 225 -3.84 -1.44 -17.67
N SER A 226 -4.93 -0.77 -18.08
CA SER A 226 -5.98 -1.45 -18.83
C SER A 226 -5.57 -1.84 -20.26
N LYS A 227 -4.58 -1.15 -20.84
CA LYS A 227 -4.08 -1.40 -22.20
C LYS A 227 -2.84 -2.30 -22.22
N GLU A 228 -1.85 -1.98 -21.39
CA GLU A 228 -0.51 -2.58 -21.39
C GLU A 228 -0.22 -3.40 -20.11
N GLY A 229 -1.09 -3.29 -19.11
CA GLY A 229 -0.94 -3.96 -17.83
C GLY A 229 -1.15 -5.47 -17.95
N HIS A 230 -0.49 -6.19 -17.04
CA HIS A 230 -0.65 -7.63 -16.91
C HIS A 230 -1.74 -7.94 -15.87
N THR A 231 -2.24 -9.18 -15.80
CA THR A 231 -3.28 -9.58 -14.84
C THR A 231 -2.80 -9.69 -13.38
N GLU A 232 -1.57 -9.29 -13.11
CA GLU A 232 -0.94 -9.34 -11.78
C GLU A 232 -1.57 -8.32 -10.81
N PRO A 233 -1.44 -8.53 -9.49
CA PRO A 233 -1.75 -7.51 -8.50
C PRO A 233 -0.92 -6.23 -8.68
N ILE A 234 -1.50 -5.07 -8.38
CA ILE A 234 -0.83 -3.77 -8.42
C ILE A 234 -0.81 -3.15 -7.02
N THR A 235 0.34 -2.62 -6.62
CA THR A 235 0.47 -1.88 -5.37
C THR A 235 0.88 -0.44 -5.62
N VAL A 236 0.08 0.49 -5.10
CA VAL A 236 0.25 1.94 -5.25
C VAL A 236 0.58 2.56 -3.90
N PRO A 237 1.63 3.38 -3.78
CA PRO A 237 1.90 4.11 -2.55
C PRO A 237 0.93 5.29 -2.41
N VAL A 238 0.79 5.85 -1.22
CA VAL A 238 0.14 7.15 -1.07
C VAL A 238 1.03 8.23 -1.72
N ILE A 239 0.55 8.80 -2.83
CA ILE A 239 1.28 9.74 -3.70
C ILE A 239 1.17 11.17 -3.15
N GLY A 240 2.20 12.01 -3.36
CA GLY A 240 2.10 13.46 -3.12
C GLY A 240 2.26 13.92 -1.66
N THR A 241 1.87 13.11 -0.68
CA THR A 241 1.79 13.46 0.76
C THR A 241 3.12 13.48 1.49
N GLY A 242 4.19 13.03 0.83
CA GLY A 242 5.55 13.09 1.34
C GLY A 242 6.32 14.30 0.82
N ARG A 243 7.50 14.05 0.27
CA ARG A 243 8.44 15.12 -0.15
C ARG A 243 7.97 15.94 -1.35
N ALA A 244 6.97 15.47 -2.10
CA ALA A 244 6.41 16.19 -3.22
C ALA A 244 5.68 17.46 -2.75
N GLY A 245 5.10 17.43 -1.53
CA GLY A 245 4.48 18.59 -0.90
C GLY A 245 3.13 18.94 -1.51
N LEU A 246 2.19 17.98 -1.46
CA LEU A 246 0.79 18.21 -1.83
C LEU A 246 0.24 19.47 -1.14
N SER A 247 -0.26 20.42 -1.92
CA SER A 247 -0.62 21.75 -1.42
C SER A 247 -2.07 21.89 -0.98
N ASP A 248 -2.97 21.08 -1.54
CA ASP A 248 -4.43 21.27 -1.50
C ASP A 248 -5.19 20.00 -1.10
N GLY A 249 -4.52 19.03 -0.46
CA GLY A 249 -5.13 17.79 0.00
C GLY A 249 -4.37 17.13 1.14
N THR A 250 -5.01 16.16 1.76
CA THR A 250 -4.48 15.41 2.91
C THR A 250 -4.10 13.98 2.54
N PHE A 251 -3.46 13.29 3.48
CA PHE A 251 -3.17 11.86 3.34
C PHE A 251 -4.42 11.02 3.12
N GLU A 252 -5.51 11.37 3.83
CA GLU A 252 -6.81 10.70 3.70
C GLU A 252 -7.40 10.93 2.30
N ASP A 253 -7.36 12.17 1.80
CA ASP A 253 -7.91 12.50 0.47
C ASP A 253 -7.22 11.72 -0.65
N VAL A 254 -5.89 11.55 -0.57
CA VAL A 254 -5.15 10.76 -1.56
C VAL A 254 -5.53 9.28 -1.50
N VAL A 255 -5.70 8.71 -0.31
CA VAL A 255 -6.13 7.31 -0.16
C VAL A 255 -7.53 7.13 -0.74
N HIS A 256 -8.46 8.05 -0.41
CA HIS A 256 -9.82 8.05 -0.92
C HIS A 256 -9.84 8.13 -2.45
N GLU A 257 -9.11 9.08 -3.02
CA GLU A 257 -9.03 9.27 -4.47
C GLU A 257 -8.38 8.08 -5.19
N THR A 258 -7.37 7.45 -4.59
CA THR A 258 -6.75 6.24 -5.14
C THR A 258 -7.77 5.10 -5.22
N ILE A 259 -8.56 4.90 -4.15
CA ILE A 259 -9.62 3.89 -4.15
C ILE A 259 -10.71 4.25 -5.16
N PHE A 260 -11.23 5.47 -5.09
CA PHE A 260 -12.35 5.92 -5.90
C PHE A 260 -12.04 5.88 -7.41
N SER A 261 -10.88 6.36 -7.83
CA SER A 261 -10.47 6.34 -9.24
C SER A 261 -10.29 4.92 -9.77
N PHE A 262 -9.72 4.01 -8.98
CA PHE A 262 -9.59 2.60 -9.35
C PHE A 262 -10.95 1.91 -9.45
N VAL A 263 -11.82 2.13 -8.47
CA VAL A 263 -13.20 1.60 -8.45
C VAL A 263 -13.95 2.05 -9.70
N THR A 264 -13.87 3.35 -10.02
CA THR A 264 -14.51 3.94 -11.19
C THR A 264 -14.00 3.30 -12.48
N LYS A 265 -12.68 3.23 -12.70
CA LYS A 265 -12.12 2.61 -13.91
C LYS A 265 -12.46 1.12 -14.02
N SER A 266 -12.49 0.41 -12.89
CA SER A 266 -12.81 -1.03 -12.83
C SER A 266 -14.27 -1.37 -13.17
N GLN A 267 -15.16 -0.37 -13.23
CA GLN A 267 -16.53 -0.55 -13.74
C GLN A 267 -16.52 -0.81 -15.24
N ASP A 268 -15.72 -0.04 -15.97
CA ASP A 268 -15.72 0.01 -17.43
C ASP A 268 -14.73 -0.97 -18.03
N GLU A 269 -13.53 -1.06 -17.47
CA GLU A 269 -12.41 -1.83 -18.02
C GLU A 269 -11.75 -2.70 -16.95
N PHE A 270 -11.17 -3.82 -17.38
CA PHE A 270 -10.31 -4.60 -16.49
C PHE A 270 -8.98 -3.88 -16.29
N VAL A 271 -8.61 -3.60 -15.04
CA VAL A 271 -7.32 -2.98 -14.68
C VAL A 271 -6.40 -3.97 -13.98
N SER A 272 -6.88 -4.60 -12.90
CA SER A 272 -6.14 -5.64 -12.17
C SER A 272 -7.11 -6.50 -11.34
N ARG A 273 -6.69 -7.72 -10.98
CA ARG A 273 -7.41 -8.58 -10.04
C ARG A 273 -7.28 -8.10 -8.59
N LYS A 274 -6.20 -7.41 -8.24
CA LYS A 274 -6.01 -6.88 -6.88
C LYS A 274 -5.26 -5.56 -6.94
N MET A 275 -5.87 -4.52 -6.38
CA MET A 275 -5.17 -3.27 -6.08
C MET A 275 -4.91 -3.17 -4.59
N THR A 276 -3.66 -2.88 -4.22
CA THR A 276 -3.28 -2.55 -2.85
C THR A 276 -2.82 -1.09 -2.75
N VAL A 277 -3.42 -0.32 -1.85
CA VAL A 277 -2.88 0.98 -1.43
C VAL A 277 -1.92 0.73 -0.27
N CYS A 278 -0.63 0.95 -0.52
CA CYS A 278 0.44 0.77 0.44
C CYS A 278 0.72 2.08 1.19
N MET A 279 0.51 2.05 2.49
CA MET A 279 0.78 3.17 3.39
C MET A 279 2.12 2.97 4.09
N TYR A 280 3.01 3.93 3.91
CA TYR A 280 4.28 3.93 4.62
C TYR A 280 4.04 4.24 6.11
N PRO A 281 4.52 3.42 7.06
CA PRO A 281 4.15 3.53 8.46
C PRO A 281 4.45 4.90 9.10
N PRO A 282 5.65 5.50 8.90
CA PRO A 282 5.90 6.86 9.37
C PRO A 282 4.95 7.92 8.80
N SER A 283 4.56 7.80 7.53
CA SER A 283 3.64 8.76 6.90
C SER A 283 2.23 8.67 7.48
N LEU A 284 1.74 7.45 7.75
CA LEU A 284 0.46 7.27 8.44
C LEU A 284 0.51 7.78 9.88
N SER A 285 1.65 7.66 10.57
CA SER A 285 1.82 8.14 11.95
C SER A 285 1.77 9.66 12.10
N GLU A 286 2.18 10.39 11.06
CA GLU A 286 2.21 11.85 11.02
C GLU A 286 0.92 12.45 10.44
N ALA A 287 0.08 11.61 9.82
CA ALA A 287 -1.18 12.03 9.23
C ALA A 287 -2.29 12.21 10.27
N ASN A 288 -3.21 13.15 10.01
CA ASN A 288 -4.39 13.39 10.85
C ASN A 288 -5.55 12.43 10.49
N VAL A 289 -5.25 11.13 10.36
CA VAL A 289 -6.24 10.08 10.03
C VAL A 289 -5.86 8.77 10.72
N THR A 290 -6.86 7.99 11.12
CA THR A 290 -6.64 6.67 11.72
C THR A 290 -6.70 5.56 10.67
N TRP A 291 -5.98 4.47 10.93
CA TRP A 291 -6.06 3.26 10.09
C TRP A 291 -7.51 2.77 9.93
N GLU A 292 -8.29 2.80 10.99
CA GLU A 292 -9.67 2.31 10.97
C GLU A 292 -10.57 3.18 10.12
N ARG A 293 -10.43 4.51 10.19
CA ARG A 293 -11.21 5.40 9.36
C ARG A 293 -10.97 5.15 7.86
N LEU A 294 -9.74 4.81 7.48
CA LEU A 294 -9.41 4.42 6.10
C LEU A 294 -10.00 3.06 5.74
N CYS A 295 -10.01 2.09 6.67
CA CYS A 295 -10.63 0.78 6.46
C CYS A 295 -12.14 0.91 6.29
N ASP A 296 -12.80 1.67 7.18
CA ASP A 296 -14.24 1.93 7.11
C ASP A 296 -14.59 2.56 5.75
N TYR A 297 -13.81 3.54 5.27
CA TYR A 297 -14.02 4.13 3.95
C TYR A 297 -13.94 3.08 2.82
N LEU A 298 -12.95 2.18 2.85
CA LEU A 298 -12.86 1.10 1.88
C LEU A 298 -14.11 0.21 1.90
N ASP A 299 -14.58 -0.17 3.09
CA ASP A 299 -15.78 -1.00 3.27
C ASP A 299 -17.00 -0.31 2.67
N TRP A 300 -17.20 0.97 2.98
CA TRP A 300 -18.30 1.77 2.45
C TRP A 300 -18.24 1.89 0.92
N GLN A 301 -17.06 2.12 0.33
CA GLN A 301 -16.90 2.22 -1.13
C GLN A 301 -17.24 0.90 -1.82
N CYS A 302 -16.73 -0.23 -1.32
CA CYS A 302 -17.01 -1.55 -1.90
C CYS A 302 -18.48 -1.95 -1.74
N HIS A 303 -19.08 -1.66 -0.58
CA HIS A 303 -20.50 -1.91 -0.33
C HIS A 303 -21.39 -1.10 -1.28
N PHE A 304 -21.17 0.22 -1.36
CA PHE A 304 -21.93 1.12 -2.23
C PHE A 304 -21.82 0.74 -3.70
N PHE A 305 -20.63 0.34 -4.14
CA PHE A 305 -20.39 -0.18 -5.48
C PHE A 305 -21.26 -1.41 -5.77
N SER A 306 -21.25 -2.38 -4.86
CA SER A 306 -22.04 -3.62 -4.99
C SER A 306 -23.54 -3.33 -5.09
N GLU A 307 -24.06 -2.46 -4.23
CA GLU A 307 -25.48 -2.08 -4.24
C GLU A 307 -25.88 -1.36 -5.53
N ASN A 308 -25.08 -0.40 -6.00
CA ASN A 308 -25.38 0.33 -7.24
C ASN A 308 -25.42 -0.60 -8.44
N ARG A 309 -24.51 -1.59 -8.51
CA ARG A 309 -24.49 -2.56 -9.60
C ARG A 309 -25.74 -3.44 -9.60
N LYS A 310 -26.18 -3.90 -8.42
CA LYS A 310 -27.43 -4.67 -8.27
C LYS A 310 -28.64 -3.85 -8.74
N ARG A 311 -28.70 -2.55 -8.40
CA ARG A 311 -29.75 -1.64 -8.86
C ARG A 311 -29.74 -1.48 -10.38
N LEU A 312 -28.58 -1.25 -10.99
CA LEU A 312 -28.45 -1.13 -12.45
C LEU A 312 -28.87 -2.39 -13.19
N GLN A 313 -28.52 -3.58 -12.68
CA GLN A 313 -28.96 -4.86 -13.24
C GLN A 313 -30.48 -5.04 -13.12
N ALA A 314 -31.05 -4.77 -11.95
CA ALA A 314 -32.50 -4.84 -11.73
C ALA A 314 -33.27 -3.89 -12.66
N SER A 315 -32.79 -2.66 -12.86
CA SER A 315 -33.38 -1.70 -13.79
C SER A 315 -33.29 -2.16 -15.25
N ARG A 316 -32.18 -2.76 -15.68
CA ARG A 316 -32.06 -3.34 -17.03
C ARG A 316 -33.03 -4.50 -17.25
N ILE A 317 -33.21 -5.36 -16.25
CA ILE A 317 -34.16 -6.49 -16.33
C ILE A 317 -35.60 -5.97 -16.43
N MET A 318 -35.97 -4.96 -15.63
CA MET A 318 -37.30 -4.36 -15.69
C MET A 318 -37.55 -3.59 -17.00
N GLY A 319 -36.52 -2.93 -17.55
CA GLY A 319 -36.63 -2.22 -18.83
C GLY A 319 -36.75 -3.13 -20.06
N ASN A 320 -36.20 -4.35 -19.99
CA ASN A 320 -36.28 -5.35 -21.07
C ASN A 320 -37.50 -6.27 -20.97
N ALA A 321 -38.32 -6.16 -19.93
CA ALA A 321 -39.51 -7.00 -19.71
C ALA A 321 -40.76 -6.49 -20.46
N VAL A 322 -40.60 -5.50 -21.33
CA VAL A 322 -41.65 -4.95 -22.21
C VAL A 322 -41.13 -4.98 -23.64
N ASP A 323 -41.09 -6.18 -24.22
CA ASP A 323 -41.07 -6.46 -25.67
C ASP A 323 -41.66 -7.85 -25.91
#